data_AF-A0A7C5TLN6-F1
#
_entry.id   AF-A0A7C5TLN6-F1
#
_cell.length_a   1.000
_cell.length_b   1.000
_cell.length_c   1.000
_cell.angle_alpha   90.00
_cell.angle_beta   90.00
_cell.angle_gamma   90.00
#
_symmetry.space_group_name_H-M   'P 1'
#
loop_
_entity.id
_entity.type
_entity.pdbx_description
1 polymer ?
#
loop_
_entity_poly.entity_id
_entity_poly.type
_entity_poly.pdbx_seq_one_letter_code
_entity_poly.pdbx_strand_id
1 'polypeptide(L)' 'MLTLGDRIRLDARERKVLAGLAGSDPSRIRTRAQLERFVVAHLARYPGRSPEERLLRRMLESFLRPLERA' A
#
# COMPACT_ATOMS: atom_id res chain seq x y z
N MET A 1 5.94 -0.55 9.42
CA MET A 1 4.49 -0.60 9.75
C MET A 1 4.32 -1.34 11.05
N LEU A 2 3.49 -0.81 11.95
CA LEU A 2 3.05 -1.56 13.13
C LEU A 2 1.66 -2.14 12.86
N THR A 3 1.48 -3.42 13.14
CA THR A 3 0.22 -4.15 13.04
C THR A 3 -0.19 -4.63 14.42
N LEU A 4 -1.43 -4.39 14.81
CA LEU A 4 -2.00 -4.88 16.07
C LEU A 4 -3.43 -5.37 15.78
N GLY A 5 -3.58 -6.67 15.59
CA GLY A 5 -4.81 -7.26 15.06
C GLY A 5 -5.18 -6.63 13.71
N ASP A 6 -6.39 -6.08 13.61
CA ASP A 6 -6.86 -5.39 12.41
C ASP A 6 -6.29 -3.96 12.24
N ARG A 7 -5.78 -3.35 13.32
CA ARG A 7 -5.27 -1.97 13.27
C ARG A 7 -3.88 -1.93 12.68
N ILE A 8 -3.65 -0.93 11.83
CA ILE A 8 -2.35 -0.64 11.27
C ILE A 8 -1.94 0.81 11.56
N ARG A 9 -0.64 1.01 11.72
CA ARG A 9 -0.02 2.32 11.78
C ARG A 9 1.16 2.35 10.82
N LEU A 10 0.98 3.09 9.73
CA LEU A 10 2.06 3.41 8.79
C LEU A 10 3.03 4.38 9.48
N ASP A 11 4.33 4.12 9.36
CA ASP A 11 5.36 5.07 9.77
C ASP A 11 5.45 6.25 8.78
N ALA A 12 6.29 7.24 9.09
CA ALA A 12 6.44 8.43 8.24
C ALA A 12 7.01 8.11 6.85
N ARG A 13 7.92 7.14 6.76
CA ARG A 13 8.55 6.71 5.52
C ARG A 13 7.54 5.97 4.65
N GLU A 14 6.80 5.04 5.23
CA GLU A 14 5.75 4.27 4.57
C GLU A 14 4.65 5.17 4.03
N ARG A 15 4.21 6.16 4.81
CA ARG A 15 3.26 7.16 4.32
C ARG A 15 3.80 7.92 3.12
N LYS A 16 5.06 8.36 3.16
CA LYS A 16 5.68 9.10 2.05
C LYS A 16 5.78 8.25 0.79
N VAL A 17 6.21 6.99 0.93
CA VAL A 17 6.33 6.06 -0.20
C VAL A 17 4.96 5.73 -0.77
N LEU A 18 3.99 5.37 0.08
CA LEU A 18 2.65 5.03 -0.36
C LEU A 18 1.94 6.22 -1.00
N ALA A 19 2.13 7.44 -0.47
CA ALA A 19 1.64 8.66 -1.10
C ALA A 19 2.25 8.90 -2.48
N GLY A 20 3.57 8.70 -2.63
CA GLY A 20 4.26 8.83 -3.91
C GLY A 20 3.82 7.80 -4.94
N LEU A 21 3.57 6.56 -4.51
CA LEU A 21 3.11 5.47 -5.39
C LEU A 21 1.63 5.58 -5.76
N ALA A 22 0.77 6.04 -4.85
CA ALA A 22 -0.67 6.14 -5.08
C ALA A 22 -1.10 7.49 -5.65
N GLY A 23 -0.25 8.52 -5.52
CA GLY A 23 -0.61 9.90 -5.81
C GLY A 23 -1.72 10.45 -4.89
N SER A 24 -1.93 9.81 -3.73
CA SER A 24 -3.01 10.12 -2.79
C SER A 24 -2.52 9.99 -1.35
N ASP A 25 -3.02 10.84 -0.44
CA ASP A 25 -2.59 10.83 0.97
C ASP A 25 -3.13 9.60 1.75
N PRO A 26 -2.26 8.73 2.30
CA PRO A 26 -2.66 7.54 3.04
C PRO A 26 -2.88 7.80 4.54
N SER A 27 -2.89 9.05 5.00
CA SER A 27 -2.99 9.39 6.45
C SER A 27 -4.25 8.85 7.14
N ARG A 28 -5.31 8.58 6.37
CA ARG A 28 -6.59 8.06 6.85
C ARG A 28 -6.64 6.53 7.01
N ILE A 29 -5.60 5.82 6.55
CA ILE A 29 -5.55 4.35 6.63
C ILE A 29 -5.17 3.94 8.05
N ARG A 30 -6.11 3.28 8.74
CA ARG A 30 -5.98 2.83 10.14
C ARG A 30 -6.17 1.34 10.33
N THR A 31 -6.67 0.64 9.32
CA THR A 31 -6.98 -0.80 9.36
C THR A 31 -6.36 -1.53 8.19
N ARG A 32 -6.17 -2.85 8.35
CA ARG A 32 -5.73 -3.77 7.29
C ARG A 32 -6.66 -3.69 6.09
N ALA A 33 -7.97 -3.75 6.33
CA ALA A 33 -8.97 -3.70 5.27
C ALA A 33 -8.93 -2.36 4.48
N GLN A 34 -8.68 -1.23 5.16
CA GLN A 34 -8.51 0.05 4.48
C GLN A 34 -7.25 0.08 3.62
N LEU A 35 -6.14 -0.49 4.10
CA LEU A 35 -4.90 -0.55 3.33
C LEU A 35 -5.06 -1.43 2.09
N GLU A 36 -5.71 -2.58 2.25
CA GLU A 36 -5.98 -3.50 1.15
C GLU A 36 -6.84 -2.85 0.07
N ARG A 37 -7.98 -2.25 0.47
CA ARG A 37 -8.84 -1.51 -0.47
C ARG A 37 -8.10 -0.37 -1.15
N PHE A 38 -7.28 0.37 -0.41
CA PHE A 38 -6.48 1.46 -0.95
C PHE A 38 -5.50 0.95 -2.00
N VAL A 39 -4.74 -0.10 -1.70
CA VAL A 39 -3.77 -0.69 -2.63
C VAL A 39 -4.48 -1.23 -3.87
N VAL A 40 -5.53 -2.03 -3.71
CA VAL A 40 -6.29 -2.62 -4.83
C VAL A 40 -6.86 -1.55 -5.76
N ALA A 41 -7.43 -0.46 -5.20
CA ALA A 41 -7.95 0.65 -6.00
C ALA A 41 -6.86 1.33 -6.84
N HIS A 42 -5.63 1.40 -6.33
CA HIS A 42 -4.51 2.03 -7.05
C HIS A 42 -3.78 1.08 -7.99
N LEU A 43 -3.82 -0.24 -7.76
CA LEU A 43 -3.29 -1.23 -8.70
C LEU A 43 -3.98 -1.17 -10.06
N ALA A 44 -5.26 -0.81 -10.10
CA ALA A 44 -5.99 -0.61 -11.36
C ALA A 44 -5.38 0.48 -12.26
N ARG A 45 -4.59 1.41 -11.70
CA ARG A 45 -3.88 2.46 -12.45
C ARG A 45 -2.60 1.94 -13.11
N TYR A 46 -2.12 0.76 -12.72
CA TYR A 46 -0.87 0.16 -13.18
C TYR A 46 -1.13 -1.21 -13.83
N PRO A 47 -1.54 -1.25 -15.11
CA PRO A 47 -1.88 -2.49 -15.80
C PRO A 47 -0.68 -3.44 -15.97
N GLY A 48 0.56 -2.96 -15.79
CA GLY A 48 1.77 -3.79 -15.84
C GLY A 48 2.25 -4.08 -17.25
N ARG A 49 1.96 -3.17 -18.20
CA ARG A 49 2.36 -3.27 -19.60
C ARG A 49 3.84 -2.90 -19.78
N SER A 50 4.39 -2.03 -18.93
CA SER A 50 5.82 -1.70 -18.91
C SER A 50 6.57 -2.37 -17.74
N PRO A 51 7.90 -2.53 -17.84
CA PRO A 51 8.75 -2.91 -16.71
C PRO A 51 8.57 -1.98 -15.49
N GLU A 52 8.46 -0.68 -15.72
CA GLU A 52 8.26 0.29 -14.64
C GLU A 52 6.90 0.11 -13.94
N GLU A 53 5.82 -0.10 -14.69
CA GLU A 53 4.50 -0.37 -14.11
C GLU A 53 4.48 -1.67 -13.30
N ARG A 54 5.18 -2.71 -13.78
CA ARG A 54 5.33 -3.97 -13.03
C ARG A 54 6.08 -3.76 -11.72
N LEU A 55 7.11 -2.92 -11.73
CA LEU A 55 7.83 -2.55 -10.51
C LEU A 55 6.93 -1.79 -9.53
N LEU A 56 6.20 -0.76 -10.00
CA LEU A 56 5.28 0.02 -9.17
C LEU A 56 4.19 -0.86 -8.54
N ARG A 57 3.62 -1.78 -9.32
CA ARG A 57 2.67 -2.78 -8.84
C ARG A 57 3.27 -3.65 -7.73
N ARG A 58 4.48 -4.16 -7.92
CA ARG A 58 5.18 -4.95 -6.88
C ARG A 58 5.49 -4.13 -5.64
N MET A 59 5.82 -2.86 -5.78
CA MET A 59 6.04 -1.96 -4.65
C MET A 59 4.75 -1.73 -3.87
N LEU A 60 3.63 -1.49 -4.54
CA LEU A 60 2.31 -1.36 -3.91
C LEU A 60 1.88 -2.66 -3.20
N GLU A 61 2.02 -3.82 -3.86
CA GLU A 61 1.75 -5.14 -3.27
C GLU A 61 2.65 -5.43 -2.05
N SER A 62 3.86 -4.87 -2.01
CA SER A 62 4.76 -5.06 -0.86
C SER A 62 4.22 -4.51 0.46
N PHE A 63 3.32 -3.53 0.42
CA PHE A 63 2.64 -3.00 1.61
C PHE A 63 1.60 -3.98 2.18
N LEU A 64 1.17 -4.97 1.40
CA LEU A 64 0.23 -6.00 1.84
C LEU A 64 0.92 -7.20 2.49
N ARG A 65 2.19 -7.48 2.15
CA ARG A 65 2.93 -8.62 2.73
C ARG A 65 3.03 -8.62 4.25
N PRO A 66 3.25 -7.49 4.95
CA PRO A 66 3.28 -7.48 6.40
C PRO A 66 1.94 -7.87 7.03
N LEU A 67 0.85 -7.84 6.27
CA LEU A 67 -0.47 -8.24 6.71
C LEU A 67 -0.61 -9.78 6.68
N GLU A 68 0.06 -10.48 5.77
CA GLU A 68 -0.03 -11.94 5.64
C GLU A 68 0.71 -12.71 6.76
N ARG A 69 1.58 -12.03 7.52
CA ARG A 69 2.42 -12.64 8.56
C ARG A 69 2.00 -12.30 10.00
N ALA A 70 0.87 -11.61 10.19
CA ALA A 70 0.36 -11.16 11.48
C ALA A 70 -0.95 -11.89 11.85
#